data_AF-A0A821C0V9-F1
#
_entry.id   AF-A0A821C0V9-F1
#
_cell.length_a   1.000
_cell.length_b   1.000
_cell.length_c   1.000
_cell.angle_alpha   90.00
_cell.angle_beta   90.00
_cell.angle_gamma   90.00
#
_symmetry.space_group_name_H-M   'P 1'
#
loop_
_entity.id
_entity.type
_entity.pdbx_description
1 polymer ?
#
loop_
_entity_poly.entity_id
_entity_poly.type
_entity_poly.pdbx_seq_one_letter_code
_entity_poly.pdbx_strand_id
1 'polypeptide(L)'
;MITNLENALVDLISSSPSDGKTESKAITNARHWHNSCINESAIEEEGVDVILSFINKELGGWPVLLGDTWDESTFDFYRLILKLSQHNHFIPFTVKTTID
;
A
#
# COMPACT_ATOMS: atom_id res chain seq x y z
N MET A 1 -6.33 -27.24 3.25
CA MET A 1 -5.47 -27.49 4.42
C MET A 1 -4.48 -26.31 4.60
N ILE A 2 -4.98 -25.07 4.58
CA ILE A 2 -4.19 -23.81 4.72
C ILE A 2 -4.77 -22.91 5.83
N THR A 3 -6.07 -23.05 6.13
CA THR A 3 -6.81 -22.27 7.14
C THR A 3 -6.23 -22.29 8.55
N ASN A 4 -5.48 -23.33 8.94
CA ASN A 4 -4.92 -23.41 10.29
C ASN A 4 -3.78 -22.39 10.52
N LEU A 5 -2.97 -22.11 9.49
CA LEU A 5 -1.87 -21.15 9.62
C LEU A 5 -2.37 -19.70 9.62
N GLU A 6 -3.33 -19.39 8.75
CA GLU A 6 -3.95 -18.07 8.67
C GLU A 6 -4.62 -17.71 9.98
N ASN A 7 -5.40 -18.63 10.55
CA ASN A 7 -6.06 -18.42 11.85
C ASN A 7 -5.03 -18.22 12.98
N ALA A 8 -3.98 -19.06 13.04
CA ALA A 8 -2.93 -18.90 14.04
C ALA A 8 -2.20 -17.55 13.92
N LEU A 9 -2.03 -17.04 12.70
CA LEU A 9 -1.43 -15.73 12.46
C LEU A 9 -2.37 -14.60 12.91
N VAL A 10 -3.65 -14.67 12.56
CA VAL A 10 -4.68 -13.69 12.99
C VAL A 10 -4.80 -13.66 14.50
N ASP A 11 -4.80 -14.82 15.17
CA ASP A 11 -4.82 -14.91 16.63
C ASP A 11 -3.58 -14.23 17.25
N LEU A 12 -2.40 -14.47 16.68
CA LEU A 12 -1.16 -13.86 17.15
C LEU A 12 -1.21 -12.33 17.04
N ILE A 13 -1.64 -11.78 15.91
CA ILE A 13 -1.65 -10.31 15.66
C ILE A 13 -2.89 -9.59 16.24
N SER A 14 -3.97 -10.30 16.56
CA SER A 14 -5.16 -9.72 17.21
C SER A 14 -5.11 -9.76 18.74
N SER A 15 -4.25 -10.61 19.31
CA SER A 15 -4.06 -10.69 20.77
C SER A 15 -3.55 -9.36 21.37
N SER A 16 -3.94 -9.03 22.61
CA SER A 16 -3.30 -7.92 23.33
C SER A 16 -1.89 -8.32 23.80
N PRO A 17 -0.97 -7.36 24.03
CA PRO A 17 0.33 -7.68 24.62
C PRO A 17 0.13 -8.41 25.94
N SER A 18 0.57 -9.66 26.01
CA SER A 18 0.50 -10.43 27.24
C SER A 18 1.52 -9.90 28.24
N ASP A 19 1.03 -9.58 29.44
CA ASP A 19 1.82 -9.51 30.68
C ASP A 19 2.96 -8.48 30.74
N GLY A 20 2.66 -7.20 30.57
CA GLY A 20 3.51 -6.10 31.06
C GLY A 20 4.92 -6.02 30.45
N LYS A 21 5.19 -6.79 29.39
CA LYS A 21 6.44 -6.75 28.63
C LYS A 21 6.30 -5.76 27.47
N THR A 22 7.32 -4.94 27.28
CA THR A 22 7.41 -4.05 26.13
C THR A 22 7.49 -4.88 24.84
N GLU A 23 6.47 -4.77 23.98
CA GLU A 23 6.46 -5.43 22.67
C GLU A 23 7.57 -4.90 21.75
N SER A 24 8.07 -5.75 20.85
CA SER A 24 9.00 -5.31 19.81
C SER A 24 8.27 -4.42 18.80
N LYS A 25 8.98 -3.43 18.25
CA LYS A 25 8.43 -2.56 17.18
C LYS A 25 7.91 -3.36 15.98
N ALA A 26 8.51 -4.50 15.66
CA ALA A 26 8.08 -5.35 14.56
C ALA A 26 6.66 -5.92 14.81
N ILE A 27 6.40 -6.40 16.02
CA ILE A 27 5.08 -6.93 16.41
C ILE A 27 4.06 -5.79 16.41
N THR A 28 4.39 -4.66 17.05
CA THR A 28 3.50 -3.50 17.10
C THR A 28 3.14 -2.99 15.69
N ASN A 29 4.12 -2.91 14.77
CA ASN A 29 3.87 -2.52 13.38
C ASN A 29 2.99 -3.54 12.64
N ALA A 30 3.19 -4.84 12.84
CA ALA A 30 2.37 -5.88 12.23
C ALA A 30 0.91 -5.80 12.71
N ARG A 31 0.68 -5.52 14.01
CA ARG A 31 -0.67 -5.29 14.55
C ARG A 31 -1.31 -4.03 13.97
N HIS A 32 -0.58 -2.91 13.92
CA HIS A 32 -1.09 -1.67 13.32
C HIS A 32 -1.45 -1.86 11.86
N TRP A 33 -0.60 -2.55 11.10
CA TRP A 33 -0.86 -2.87 9.71
C TRP A 33 -2.12 -3.73 9.57
N HIS A 34 -2.24 -4.82 10.33
CA HIS A 34 -3.45 -5.65 10.33
C HIS A 34 -4.71 -4.85 10.68
N ASN A 35 -4.66 -4.07 11.76
CA ASN A 35 -5.79 -3.26 12.22
C ASN A 35 -6.20 -2.19 11.20
N SER A 36 -5.25 -1.63 10.45
CA SER A 36 -5.56 -0.71 9.35
C SER A 36 -6.27 -1.42 8.19
N CYS A 37 -5.99 -2.70 7.95
CA CYS A 37 -6.63 -3.46 6.87
C CYS A 37 -8.05 -3.94 7.23
N ILE A 38 -8.30 -4.32 8.48
CA ILE A 38 -9.61 -4.85 8.90
C ILE A 38 -10.64 -3.77 9.26
N ASN A 39 -10.21 -2.52 9.41
CA ASN A 39 -11.10 -1.42 9.75
C ASN A 39 -11.80 -0.88 8.49
N GLU A 40 -12.79 -1.63 8.01
CA GLU A 40 -13.56 -1.29 6.80
C GLU A 40 -14.22 0.09 6.91
N SER A 41 -14.76 0.46 8.07
CA SER A 41 -15.40 1.77 8.25
C SER A 41 -14.46 2.95 8.03
N ALA A 42 -13.20 2.84 8.46
CA ALA A 42 -12.20 3.88 8.19
C ALA A 42 -11.81 3.93 6.70
N ILE A 43 -11.69 2.77 6.05
CA ILE A 43 -11.40 2.67 4.61
C ILE A 43 -12.56 3.28 3.79
N GLU A 44 -13.80 3.00 4.19
CA GLU A 44 -15.00 3.54 3.55
C GLU A 44 -15.15 5.05 3.75
N GLU A 45 -14.79 5.57 4.93
CA GLU A 45 -14.77 7.01 5.22
C GLU A 45 -13.75 7.76 4.35
N GLU A 46 -12.56 7.19 4.15
CA GLU A 46 -11.53 7.74 3.26
C GLU A 46 -11.92 7.68 1.78
N GLY A 47 -12.61 6.61 1.38
CA GLY A 47 -13.12 6.42 0.03
C GLY A 47 -12.04 6.44 -1.05
N VAL A 48 -12.41 6.92 -2.25
CA VAL A 48 -11.51 6.93 -3.42
C VAL A 48 -10.55 8.14 -3.42
N ASP A 49 -10.76 9.11 -2.54
CA ASP A 49 -10.02 10.38 -2.56
C ASP A 49 -8.53 10.18 -2.24
N VAL A 50 -8.20 9.19 -1.40
CA VAL A 50 -6.81 8.83 -1.07
C VAL A 50 -6.06 8.40 -2.33
N ILE A 51 -6.64 7.50 -3.13
CA ILE A 51 -5.97 7.02 -4.36
C ILE A 51 -5.96 8.09 -5.45
N LEU A 52 -7.03 8.89 -5.59
CA LEU A 52 -7.05 9.99 -6.55
C LEU A 52 -6.01 11.07 -6.21
N SER A 53 -5.87 11.42 -4.94
CA SER A 53 -4.84 12.36 -4.47
C SER A 53 -3.45 11.83 -4.79
N PHE A 54 -3.20 10.53 -4.56
CA PHE A 54 -1.92 9.91 -4.91
C PHE A 54 -1.65 9.93 -6.42
N ILE A 55 -2.61 9.51 -7.24
CA ILE A 55 -2.48 9.53 -8.71
C ILE A 55 -2.18 10.95 -9.21
N ASN A 56 -2.92 11.94 -8.73
CA ASN A 56 -2.79 13.32 -9.22
C ASN A 56 -1.50 14.00 -8.74
N LYS A 57 -1.12 13.84 -7.46
CA LYS A 57 0.04 14.55 -6.88
C LYS A 57 1.35 13.82 -7.13
N GLU A 58 1.34 12.49 -7.02
CA GLU A 58 2.56 11.69 -7.12
C GLU A 58 2.79 11.16 -8.52
N LEU A 59 1.76 10.77 -9.28
CA LEU A 59 1.94 10.11 -10.57
C LEU A 59 1.75 11.03 -11.80
N GLY A 60 1.32 12.28 -11.61
CA GLY A 60 1.07 13.22 -12.71
C GLY A 60 -0.31 13.06 -13.34
N GLY A 61 -1.26 12.45 -12.62
CA GLY A 61 -2.65 12.28 -13.05
C GLY A 61 -2.87 11.07 -13.95
N TRP A 62 -4.14 10.84 -14.30
CA TRP A 62 -4.55 9.80 -15.23
C TRP A 62 -5.42 10.42 -16.34
N PRO A 63 -4.98 10.43 -17.61
CA PRO A 63 -5.71 11.06 -18.71
C PRO A 63 -7.19 10.66 -18.80
N VAL A 64 -7.52 9.40 -18.51
CA VAL A 64 -8.90 8.89 -18.56
C VAL A 64 -9.81 9.56 -17.52
N LEU A 65 -9.26 9.96 -16.37
CA LEU A 65 -10.01 10.59 -15.28
C LEU A 65 -10.08 12.12 -15.42
N LEU A 66 -9.02 12.72 -15.99
CA LEU A 66 -8.86 14.17 -16.07
C LEU A 66 -9.31 14.75 -17.42
N GLY A 67 -9.41 13.93 -18.48
CA GLY A 67 -9.82 14.35 -19.81
C GLY A 67 -9.00 15.54 -20.31
N ASP A 68 -9.69 16.56 -20.81
CA ASP A 68 -9.08 17.78 -21.36
C ASP A 68 -8.29 18.61 -20.33
N THR A 69 -8.46 18.36 -19.04
CA THR A 69 -7.69 19.04 -17.98
C THR A 69 -6.33 18.39 -17.73
N TRP A 70 -6.06 17.23 -18.34
CA TRP A 70 -4.77 16.59 -18.25
C TRP A 70 -3.76 17.24 -19.20
N ASP A 71 -2.67 17.76 -18.65
CA ASP A 71 -1.64 18.44 -19.42
C ASP A 71 -0.56 17.47 -19.90
N GLU A 72 -0.74 16.97 -21.13
CA GLU A 72 0.22 16.08 -21.81
C GLU A 72 1.64 16.69 -21.88
N SER A 73 1.77 18.02 -21.95
CA SER A 73 3.07 18.67 -22.09
C SER A 73 3.96 18.51 -20.85
N THR A 74 3.36 18.20 -19.70
CA THR A 74 4.06 17.96 -18.43
C THR A 74 4.34 16.48 -18.17
N PHE A 75 3.85 15.59 -19.03
CA PHE A 75 3.97 14.16 -18.84
C PHE A 75 5.38 13.64 -19.11
N ASP A 76 5.93 12.90 -18.15
CA ASP A 76 7.21 12.21 -18.28
C ASP A 76 7.03 10.72 -17.96
N PHE A 77 7.02 9.90 -19.03
CA PHE A 77 6.85 8.46 -18.93
C PHE A 77 7.99 7.79 -18.12
N TYR A 78 9.23 8.24 -18.29
CA TYR A 78 10.37 7.66 -17.57
C TYR A 78 10.23 7.92 -16.07
N ARG A 79 9.88 9.14 -15.69
CA ARG A 79 9.63 9.52 -14.29
C ARG A 79 8.44 8.76 -13.70
N LEU A 80 7.37 8.56 -14.46
CA LEU A 80 6.23 7.73 -14.03
C LEU A 80 6.67 6.30 -13.71
N ILE A 81 7.40 5.64 -14.61
CA ILE A 81 7.88 4.27 -14.40
C ILE A 81 8.81 4.16 -13.20
N LEU A 82 9.71 5.12 -13.00
CA LEU A 82 10.56 5.17 -11.81
C LEU A 82 9.73 5.27 -10.52
N LYS A 83 8.74 6.16 -10.47
CA LYS A 83 7.85 6.28 -9.30
C LYS A 83 7.05 5.00 -9.07
N LEU A 84 6.45 4.42 -10.11
CA LEU A 84 5.70 3.16 -9.99
C LEU A 84 6.57 1.99 -9.52
N SER A 85 7.84 1.94 -9.92
CA SER A 85 8.78 0.91 -9.46
C SER A 85 9.02 0.94 -7.95
N GLN A 86 8.96 2.13 -7.34
CA GLN A 86 9.10 2.30 -5.88
C GLN A 86 7.88 1.79 -5.12
N HIS A 87 6.72 1.78 -5.77
CA HIS A 87 5.46 1.27 -5.19
C HIS A 87 5.19 -0.20 -5.54
N ASN A 88 6.18 -0.90 -6.12
CA ASN A 88 6.07 -2.32 -6.51
C ASN A 88 4.86 -2.61 -7.43
N HIS A 89 4.49 -1.64 -8.26
CA HIS A 89 3.42 -1.79 -9.23
C HIS A 89 3.93 -2.47 -10.52
N PHE A 90 3.02 -3.15 -11.22
CA PHE A 90 3.32 -3.77 -12.51
C PHE A 90 3.71 -2.70 -13.53
N ILE A 91 5.00 -2.62 -13.80
CA ILE A 91 5.61 -1.85 -14.86
C ILE A 91 6.10 -2.84 -15.94
N PRO A 92 6.27 -2.40 -17.21
CA PRO A 92 6.62 -3.31 -18.31
C PRO A 92 7.89 -4.15 -18.11
N PHE A 93 8.77 -3.75 -17.19
CA PHE A 93 9.97 -4.49 -16.80
C PHE A 93 10.18 -4.40 -15.28
N THR A 94 10.62 -5.47 -14.63
CA THR A 94 10.90 -5.46 -13.18
C THR A 94 12.39 -5.28 -12.93
N VAL A 95 12.73 -4.35 -12.03
CA VAL A 95 14.10 -4.17 -11.53
C VAL A 95 14.20 -4.91 -10.19
N LYS A 96 15.12 -5.87 -10.08
CA LYS A 96 15.39 -6.61 -8.84
C LYS A 96 16.89 -6.66 -8.60
N THR A 97 17.29 -6.63 -7.33
CA THR A 97 18.67 -6.92 -6.92
C THR A 97 18.71 -8.32 -6.32
N THR A 98 19.68 -9.11 -6.73
CA THR A 98 19.96 -10.44 -6.18
C THR A 98 21.44 -10.53 -5.87
N ILE A 99 21.81 -11.33 -4.88
CA ILE A 99 23.20 -11.76 -4.69
C ILE A 99 23.37 -12.95 -5.64
N ASP A 100 24.36 -12.90 -6.52
CA ASP A 100 24.70 -13.99 -7.45
C ASP A 100 25.20 -15.24 -6.71
#